data_AF-A0A7Y5L9M0-F1
#
_entry.id   AF-A0A7Y5L9M0-F1
#
_cell.length_a   1.000
_cell.length_b   1.000
_cell.length_c   1.000
_cell.angle_alpha   90.00
_cell.angle_beta   90.00
_cell.angle_gamma   90.00
#
_symmetry.space_group_name_H-M   'P 1'
#
loop_
_entity.id
_entity.type
_entity.pdbx_description
1 polymer ?
#
loop_
_entity_poly.entity_id
_entity_poly.type
_entity_poly.pdbx_seq_one_letter_code
_entity_poly.pdbx_strand_id
1 'polypeptide(L)'
;MELAKQLNLSATQAALTQKAFDKMHAEAVHLGKLIVAKEKQLDSLYATQKITEPELRALTGEIADLQGELRFTHLNAHIEMKKILTSQQVVKYDALRGYKK
;
A
#
# COMPACT_ATOMS: atom_id res chain seq x y z
N MET A 1 5.30 4.00 16.26
CA MET A 1 5.54 4.72 14.98
C MET A 1 5.96 6.16 15.24
N GLU A 2 6.88 6.71 14.43
CA GLU A 2 7.32 8.12 14.51
C GLU A 2 6.16 9.14 14.39
N LEU A 3 5.13 8.82 13.61
CA LEU A 3 3.92 9.65 13.46
C LEU A 3 3.11 9.79 14.77
N ALA A 4 3.15 8.80 15.67
CA ALA A 4 2.33 8.82 16.89
C ALA A 4 2.75 9.95 17.85
N LYS A 5 4.06 10.17 17.99
CA LYS A 5 4.62 11.28 18.78
C LYS A 5 4.29 12.62 18.15
N GLN A 6 4.40 12.72 16.82
CA GLN A 6 4.13 13.97 16.11
C GLN A 6 2.64 14.34 16.14
N LEU A 7 1.73 13.38 16.21
CA LEU A 7 0.28 13.63 16.27
C LEU A 7 -0.28 13.74 17.69
N ASN A 8 0.54 13.60 18.73
CA ASN A 8 0.10 13.54 20.14
C ASN A 8 -1.08 12.56 20.31
N LEU A 9 -0.94 11.33 19.82
CA LEU A 9 -2.00 10.33 19.90
C LEU A 9 -2.27 9.93 21.35
N SER A 10 -3.54 9.77 21.72
CA SER A 10 -3.90 9.10 22.96
C SER A 10 -3.49 7.62 22.93
N ALA A 11 -3.42 6.94 24.08
CA ALA A 11 -3.09 5.52 24.13
C ALA A 11 -4.03 4.66 23.26
N THR A 12 -5.34 4.98 23.28
CA THR A 12 -6.34 4.32 22.44
C THR A 12 -6.10 4.58 20.95
N GLN A 13 -5.83 5.83 20.57
CA GLN A 13 -5.51 6.16 19.17
C GLN A 13 -4.22 5.46 18.73
N ALA A 14 -3.19 5.44 19.56
CA ALA A 14 -1.93 4.76 19.27
C ALA A 14 -2.15 3.26 19.00
N ALA A 15 -2.96 2.58 19.82
CA ALA A 15 -3.28 1.17 19.61
C ALA A 15 -4.06 0.93 18.31
N LEU A 16 -5.08 1.75 18.02
CA LEU A 16 -5.89 1.62 16.82
C LEU A 16 -5.09 1.92 15.54
N THR A 17 -4.26 2.96 15.57
CA THR A 17 -3.39 3.34 14.45
C THR A 17 -2.31 2.30 14.18
N GLN A 18 -1.73 1.69 15.22
CA GLN A 18 -0.78 0.59 15.06
C GLN A 18 -1.46 -0.64 14.43
N LYS A 19 -2.65 -1.02 14.90
CA LYS A 19 -3.42 -2.12 14.30
C LYS A 19 -3.75 -1.87 12.82
N ALA A 20 -4.15 -0.65 12.47
CA ALA A 20 -4.41 -0.28 11.08
C ALA A 20 -3.13 -0.35 10.22
N PHE A 21 -1.99 0.09 10.76
CA PHE A 21 -0.70 -0.02 10.10
C PHE A 21 -0.27 -1.48 9.90
N ASP A 22 -0.34 -2.30 10.93
CA ASP A 22 0.11 -3.70 10.88
C ASP A 22 -0.69 -4.48 9.83
N LYS A 23 -2.00 -4.26 9.76
CA LYS A 23 -2.87 -4.85 8.73
C LYS A 23 -2.44 -4.42 7.33
N MET A 24 -2.27 -3.11 7.10
CA MET A 24 -1.83 -2.59 5.80
C MET A 24 -0.44 -3.11 5.42
N HIS A 25 0.50 -3.18 6.37
CA HIS A 25 1.85 -3.63 6.13
C HIS A 25 1.89 -5.11 5.74
N ALA A 26 1.16 -5.97 6.46
CA ALA A 26 1.07 -7.39 6.14
C ALA A 26 0.54 -7.61 4.72
N GLU A 27 -0.54 -6.91 4.35
CA GLU A 27 -1.14 -6.99 3.01
C GLU A 27 -0.19 -6.45 1.93
N ALA A 28 0.42 -5.29 2.15
CA ALA A 28 1.37 -4.69 1.21
C ALA A 28 2.60 -5.59 0.97
N VAL A 29 3.10 -6.25 2.01
CA VAL A 29 4.21 -7.23 1.89
C VAL A 29 3.76 -8.45 1.09
N HIS A 30 2.54 -8.94 1.29
CA HIS A 30 1.99 -10.06 0.53
C HIS A 30 1.88 -9.71 -0.96
N LEU A 31 1.20 -8.60 -1.28
CA LEU A 31 1.02 -8.12 -2.65
C LEU A 31 2.36 -7.82 -3.33
N GLY A 32 3.31 -7.18 -2.62
CA GLY A 32 4.64 -6.91 -3.14
C GLY A 32 5.41 -8.17 -3.54
N LYS A 33 5.28 -9.26 -2.78
CA LYS A 33 5.88 -10.56 -3.13
C LYS A 33 5.26 -11.14 -4.41
N LEU A 34 3.94 -11.02 -4.56
CA LEU A 34 3.23 -11.49 -5.76
C LEU A 34 3.66 -10.70 -7.00
N ILE A 35 3.74 -9.37 -6.90
CA ILE A 35 4.21 -8.49 -7.99
C ILE A 35 5.62 -8.91 -8.40
N VAL A 36 6.57 -9.00 -7.47
CA VAL A 36 7.95 -9.41 -7.79
C VAL A 36 8.02 -10.79 -8.45
N ALA A 37 7.20 -11.74 -8.02
CA ALA A 37 7.15 -13.06 -8.64
C ALA A 37 6.64 -13.01 -10.09
N LYS A 38 5.58 -12.23 -10.35
CA LYS A 38 4.99 -12.07 -11.69
C LYS A 38 5.91 -11.28 -12.63
N GLU A 39 6.58 -10.25 -12.14
CA GLU A 39 7.59 -9.50 -12.91
C GLU A 39 8.76 -10.42 -13.30
N LYS A 40 9.26 -11.25 -12.38
CA LYS A 40 10.30 -12.25 -12.69
C LYS A 40 9.84 -13.28 -13.74
N GLN A 41 8.58 -13.71 -13.67
CA GLN A 41 7.99 -14.60 -14.67
C GLN A 41 7.94 -13.91 -16.03
N LEU A 42 7.50 -12.65 -16.09
CA LEU A 42 7.44 -11.86 -17.30
C LEU A 42 8.83 -11.69 -17.92
N ASP A 43 9.81 -11.26 -17.12
CA ASP A 43 11.20 -11.09 -17.55
C ASP A 43 11.77 -12.38 -18.13
N SER A 44 11.56 -13.52 -17.45
CA SER A 44 12.06 -14.82 -17.90
C SER A 44 11.42 -15.26 -19.23
N LEU A 45 10.10 -15.14 -19.37
CA LEU A 45 9.39 -15.58 -20.57
C LEU A 45 9.70 -14.68 -21.76
N TYR A 46 9.82 -13.38 -21.53
CA TYR A 46 10.16 -12.39 -22.55
C TYR A 46 11.61 -12.57 -23.02
N ALA A 47 12.57 -12.67 -22.10
CA ALA A 47 13.99 -12.86 -22.43
C ALA A 47 14.27 -14.16 -23.19
N THR A 48 13.46 -15.20 -22.97
CA THR A 48 13.58 -16.49 -23.66
C THR A 48 12.75 -16.59 -24.94
N GLN A 49 12.05 -15.53 -25.35
CA GLN A 49 11.14 -15.51 -26.50
C GLN A 49 10.07 -16.61 -26.44
N LYS A 50 9.65 -17.00 -25.23
CA LYS A 50 8.68 -18.08 -25.00
C LYS A 50 7.26 -17.56 -24.75
N ILE A 51 7.07 -16.25 -24.66
CA ILE A 51 5.78 -15.64 -24.40
C ILE A 51 5.02 -15.39 -25.71
N THR A 52 3.76 -15.79 -25.76
CA THR A 52 2.83 -15.43 -26.83
C THR A 52 2.12 -14.10 -26.52
N GLU A 53 1.53 -13.47 -27.53
CA GLU A 53 0.76 -12.23 -27.32
C GLU A 53 -0.38 -12.37 -26.29
N PRO A 54 -1.22 -13.44 -26.31
CA PRO A 54 -2.26 -13.63 -25.30
C PRO A 54 -1.69 -13.79 -23.88
N GLU A 55 -0.60 -14.52 -23.71
CA GLU A 55 0.07 -14.70 -22.41
C GLU A 55 0.69 -13.40 -21.90
N LEU A 56 1.30 -12.61 -22.79
CA LEU A 56 1.83 -11.29 -22.46
C LEU A 56 0.71 -10.36 -21.98
N ARG A 57 -0.43 -10.35 -22.68
CA ARG A 57 -1.59 -9.55 -22.27
C ARG A 57 -2.15 -9.98 -20.93
N ALA A 58 -2.26 -11.29 -20.68
CA ALA A 58 -2.73 -11.81 -19.40
C ALA A 58 -1.77 -11.44 -18.26
N LEU A 59 -0.47 -11.73 -18.41
CA LEU A 59 0.51 -11.54 -17.35
C LEU A 59 0.70 -10.06 -16.98
N THR A 60 0.73 -9.17 -17.97
CA THR A 60 0.80 -7.73 -17.73
C THR A 60 -0.47 -7.18 -17.07
N GLY A 61 -1.63 -7.73 -17.43
CA GLY A 61 -2.90 -7.43 -16.76
C GLY A 61 -2.89 -7.83 -15.28
N GLU A 62 -2.48 -9.06 -14.98
CA GLU A 62 -2.36 -9.55 -13.60
C GLU A 62 -1.41 -8.68 -12.76
N ILE A 63 -0.28 -8.25 -13.33
CA ILE A 63 0.65 -7.33 -12.66
C ILE A 63 -0.02 -5.98 -12.37
N ALA A 64 -0.74 -5.42 -13.34
CA ALA A 64 -1.43 -4.15 -13.18
C ALA A 64 -2.52 -4.22 -12.10
N ASP A 65 -3.26 -5.32 -12.03
CA ASP A 65 -4.27 -5.55 -11.00
C ASP A 65 -3.63 -5.60 -9.61
N LEU A 66 -2.55 -6.36 -9.44
CA LEU A 66 -1.81 -6.42 -8.18
C LEU A 66 -1.23 -5.06 -7.76
N GLN A 67 -0.71 -4.27 -8.70
CA GLN A 67 -0.26 -2.91 -8.43
C GLN A 67 -1.42 -1.99 -8.01
N GLY A 68 -2.60 -2.17 -8.62
CA GLY A 68 -3.84 -1.50 -8.25
C GLY A 68 -4.26 -1.83 -6.81
N GLU A 69 -4.25 -3.11 -6.45
CA GLU A 69 -4.55 -3.59 -5.09
C GLU A 69 -3.56 -3.06 -4.05
N LEU A 70 -2.26 -3.02 -4.38
CA LEU A 70 -1.24 -2.45 -3.49
C LEU A 70 -1.51 -0.96 -3.25
N ARG A 71 -1.83 -0.21 -4.30
CA ARG A 71 -2.19 1.21 -4.18
C ARG A 71 -3.47 1.41 -3.35
N PHE A 72 -4.49 0.59 -3.60
CA PHE A 72 -5.72 0.60 -2.81
C PHE A 72 -5.43 0.34 -1.33
N THR A 73 -4.61 -0.67 -1.02
CA THR A 73 -4.23 -1.05 0.35
C THR A 73 -3.62 0.14 1.11
N HIS A 74 -2.71 0.87 0.50
CA HIS A 74 -2.13 2.08 1.09
C HIS A 74 -3.14 3.21 1.27
N LEU A 75 -3.91 3.53 0.23
CA LEU A 75 -4.88 4.64 0.28
C LEU A 75 -6.00 4.36 1.29
N ASN A 76 -6.49 3.13 1.34
CA ASN A 76 -7.51 2.71 2.29
C ASN A 76 -6.98 2.80 3.73
N ALA A 77 -5.72 2.44 3.97
CA ALA A 77 -5.12 2.64 5.29
C ALA A 77 -5.05 4.12 5.71
N HIS A 78 -4.90 5.05 4.77
CA HIS A 78 -4.99 6.48 5.07
C HIS A 78 -6.41 6.93 5.41
N ILE A 79 -7.42 6.38 4.73
CA ILE A 79 -8.82 6.61 5.07
C ILE A 79 -9.10 6.12 6.49
N GLU A 80 -8.68 4.90 6.83
CA GLU A 80 -8.85 4.33 8.18
C GLU A 80 -8.10 5.14 9.24
N MET A 81 -6.86 5.57 8.96
CA MET A 81 -6.11 6.45 9.85
C MET A 81 -6.90 7.73 10.16
N LYS A 82 -7.47 8.39 9.15
CA LYS A 82 -8.24 9.63 9.33
C LYS A 82 -9.51 9.45 10.16
N LYS A 83 -10.11 8.24 10.18
CA LYS A 83 -11.27 7.92 11.04
C LYS A 83 -10.92 7.83 12.53
N ILE A 84 -9.64 7.55 12.86
CA ILE A 84 -9.16 7.41 14.24
C ILE A 84 -8.72 8.76 14.83
N LEU A 85 -8.25 9.65 13.96
CA LEU A 85 -7.70 10.96 14.34
C LEU A 85 -8.81 12.00 14.55
N THR A 86 -8.56 12.97 15.43
CA THR A 86 -9.39 14.17 15.52
C THR A 86 -9.17 15.07 14.31
N SER A 87 -10.09 15.99 14.02
CA SER A 87 -9.96 16.92 12.89
C SER A 87 -8.65 17.74 12.94
N GLN A 88 -8.21 18.14 14.13
CA GLN A 88 -6.92 18.83 14.32
C GLN A 88 -5.72 17.93 14.00
N GLN A 89 -5.78 16.66 14.42
CA GLN A 89 -4.75 15.67 14.10
C GLN A 89 -4.73 15.31 12.62
N VAL A 90 -5.89 15.25 11.94
CA VAL A 90 -5.97 15.04 10.48
C VAL A 90 -5.26 16.17 9.73
N VAL A 91 -5.47 17.42 10.13
CA VAL A 91 -4.78 18.58 9.53
C VAL A 91 -3.26 18.45 9.65
N LYS A 92 -2.77 18.03 10.81
CA LYS A 92 -1.33 17.80 11.04
C LYS A 92 -0.82 16.60 10.25
N TYR A 93 -1.59 15.51 10.23
CA TYR A 93 -1.27 14.30 9.48
C TYR A 93 -1.14 14.59 7.98
N ASP A 94 -2.07 15.35 7.39
CA ASP A 94 -2.02 15.73 5.98
C ASP A 94 -0.80 16.60 5.65
N ALA A 95 -0.38 17.49 6.56
CA ALA A 95 0.85 18.26 6.41
C ALA A 95 2.10 17.35 6.46
N LEU A 96 2.18 16.44 7.44
CA LEU A 96 3.29 15.48 7.58
C LEU A 96 3.41 14.52 6.38
N ARG A 97 2.31 14.30 5.67
CA ARG A 97 2.23 13.43 4.49
C ARG A 97 2.43 14.17 3.17
N GLY A 98 2.62 15.49 3.18
CA GLY A 98 2.80 16.30 1.98
C GLY A 98 1.52 16.52 1.17
N TYR A 99 0.34 16.31 1.77
CA TYR A 99 -0.95 16.60 1.13
C TYR A 99 -1.36 18.07 1.27
N LYS A 100 -0.68 18.84 2.12
CA LYS A 100 -0.74 20.30 2.10
C LYS A 100 0.40 20.83 1.23
N LYS A 101 0.04 21.42 0.08
CA LYS A 101 0.89 22.41 -0.59
C LYS A 101 0.68 23.76 0.05
#